data_AF-A0A2M6Z2Y7-F1
#
_entry.id   AF-A0A2M6Z2Y7-F1
#
_cell.length_a   1.000
_cell.length_b   1.000
_cell.length_c   1.000
_cell.angle_alpha   90.00
_cell.angle_beta   90.00
_cell.angle_gamma   90.00
#
_symmetry.space_group_name_H-M   'P 1'
#
loop_
_entity.id
_entity.type
_entity.pdbx_description
1 polymer ?
#
loop_
_entity_poly.entity_id
_entity_poly.type
_entity_poly.pdbx_seq_one_letter_code
_entity_poly.pdbx_strand_id
1 'polypeptide(L)'
;MSSKELRENFLNFFARRGHTIVQSSSLIPTDPSVLFTTAGMQQFKRYYLGEKSPYNNKVATCQKCFRTSDIEEVGDEKHLTFLEMLGNFSF
;
A
#
# COMPACT_ATOMS: atom_id res chain seq x y z
N MET A 1 -19.36 -8.74 6.61
CA MET A 1 -18.05 -8.14 6.95
C MET A 1 -17.95 -6.81 6.22
N SER A 2 -17.75 -5.71 6.95
CA SER A 2 -17.57 -4.38 6.37
C SER A 2 -16.14 -4.21 5.81
N SER A 3 -15.93 -3.22 4.93
CA SER A 3 -14.59 -2.88 4.43
C SER A 3 -13.63 -2.49 5.56
N LYS A 4 -14.13 -1.85 6.61
CA LYS A 4 -13.36 -1.50 7.81
C LYS A 4 -12.90 -2.76 8.56
N GLU A 5 -13.79 -3.70 8.80
CA GLU A 5 -13.47 -4.97 9.45
C GLU A 5 -12.46 -5.78 8.62
N LEU A 6 -12.61 -5.81 7.29
CA LEU A 6 -11.67 -6.50 6.41
C LEU A 6 -10.26 -5.90 6.51
N ARG A 7 -10.14 -4.57 6.48
CA ARG A 7 -8.88 -3.84 6.66
C ARG A 7 -8.22 -4.21 7.98
N GLU A 8 -8.97 -4.15 9.08
CA GLU A 8 -8.47 -4.47 10.42
C GLU A 8 -8.04 -5.93 10.52
N ASN A 9 -8.82 -6.86 9.99
CA ASN A 9 -8.49 -8.29 9.98
C ASN A 9 -7.19 -8.59 9.22
N PHE A 10 -7.00 -7.98 8.04
CA PHE A 10 -5.77 -8.14 7.27
C PHE A 10 -4.53 -7.64 8.04
N LEU A 11 -4.60 -6.42 8.59
CA LEU A 11 -3.48 -5.85 9.33
C LEU A 11 -3.18 -6.66 10.60
N ASN A 12 -4.21 -7.04 11.35
CA ASN A 12 -4.06 -7.86 12.55
C ASN A 12 -3.47 -9.25 12.25
N PHE A 13 -3.84 -9.86 11.13
CA PHE A 13 -3.29 -11.15 10.70
C PHE A 13 -1.77 -11.10 10.49
N PHE A 14 -1.26 -10.02 9.89
CA PHE A 14 0.18 -9.83 9.66
C PHE A 14 0.93 -9.31 10.89
N ALA A 15 0.30 -8.46 11.69
CA ALA A 15 0.85 -8.00 12.98
C ALA A 15 1.15 -9.20 13.89
N ARG A 16 0.22 -10.15 14.01
CA ARG A 16 0.41 -11.40 14.79
C ARG A 16 1.54 -12.30 14.26
N ARG A 17 1.99 -12.08 13.02
CA ARG A 17 3.12 -12.79 12.38
C ARG A 17 4.41 -11.98 12.37
N GLY A 18 4.50 -10.95 13.20
CA GLY A 18 5.70 -10.13 13.36
C GLY A 18 5.93 -9.10 12.25
N HIS A 19 4.91 -8.78 11.44
CA HIS A 19 5.03 -7.66 10.52
C HIS A 19 4.77 -6.34 11.27
N THR A 20 5.59 -5.34 11.03
CA THR A 20 5.33 -3.98 11.53
C THR A 20 4.22 -3.34 10.70
N ILE A 21 3.17 -2.83 11.36
CA ILE A 21 2.10 -2.12 10.66
C ILE A 21 2.55 -0.68 10.38
N VAL A 22 2.73 -0.35 9.11
CA VAL A 22 3.17 0.98 8.66
C VAL A 22 1.97 1.74 8.11
N GLN A 23 1.93 3.04 8.39
CA GLN A 23 0.85 3.91 7.93
C GLN A 23 0.87 4.06 6.40
N SER A 24 -0.30 4.34 5.84
CA SER A 24 -0.41 4.74 4.43
C SER A 24 0.42 6.00 4.19
N SER A 25 1.30 5.95 3.20
CA SER A 25 1.99 7.14 2.70
C SER A 25 1.02 8.09 1.98
N SER A 26 1.46 9.32 1.74
CA SER A 26 0.72 10.33 0.97
C SER A 26 0.41 9.84 -0.44
N LEU A 27 -0.67 10.36 -1.06
CA LEU A 27 -0.90 10.20 -2.49
C LEU A 27 0.09 11.00 -3.34
N ILE A 28 0.69 12.05 -2.76
CA ILE A 28 1.71 12.89 -3.40
C ILE A 28 3.08 12.31 -3.03
N PRO A 29 3.77 11.63 -3.95
CA PRO A 29 5.07 11.03 -3.68
C PRO A 29 6.18 12.10 -3.70
N THR A 30 7.30 11.79 -3.04
CA THR A 30 8.55 12.58 -3.14
C THR A 30 9.43 12.12 -4.30
N ASP A 31 9.11 10.98 -4.92
CA ASP A 31 9.81 10.42 -6.07
C ASP A 31 9.32 11.11 -7.35
N PRO A 32 10.19 11.80 -8.10
CA PRO A 32 9.81 12.54 -9.29
C PRO A 32 9.43 11.65 -10.48
N SER A 33 9.70 10.34 -10.41
CA SER A 33 9.37 9.39 -11.48
C SER A 33 7.91 8.93 -11.49
N VAL A 34 7.13 9.27 -10.46
CA VAL A 34 5.74 8.85 -10.30
C VAL A 34 4.85 10.05 -10.00
N LEU A 35 3.65 10.07 -10.61
CA LEU A 35 2.70 11.17 -10.43
C LEU A 35 1.95 11.09 -9.10
N PHE A 36 1.34 9.92 -8.83
CA PHE A 36 0.64 9.62 -7.59
C PHE A 36 1.10 8.29 -7.02
N THR A 37 0.82 8.07 -5.74
CA THR A 37 1.02 6.75 -5.14
C THR A 37 0.02 5.75 -5.72
N THR A 38 0.50 4.79 -6.51
CA THR A 38 -0.35 3.80 -7.23
C THR A 38 -0.36 2.41 -6.59
N ALA A 39 0.58 2.15 -5.67
CA ALA A 39 0.76 0.86 -5.00
C ALA A 39 1.38 0.98 -3.61
N GLY A 40 1.07 0.00 -2.74
CA GLY A 40 1.60 -0.08 -1.37
C GLY A 40 3.12 -0.16 -1.25
N MET A 41 3.80 -0.73 -2.25
CA MET A 41 5.25 -0.93 -2.23
C MET A 41 6.07 0.35 -2.42
N GLN A 42 5.48 1.42 -2.96
CA GLN A 42 6.26 2.59 -3.42
C GLN A 42 6.98 3.31 -2.27
N GLN A 43 6.35 3.39 -1.09
CA GLN A 43 7.01 3.95 0.11
C GLN A 43 8.18 3.09 0.63
N PHE A 44 8.30 1.85 0.17
CA PHE A 44 9.37 0.92 0.52
C PHE A 44 10.40 0.71 -0.60
N LYS A 45 10.26 1.44 -1.73
CA LYS A 45 11.13 1.30 -2.92
C LYS A 45 12.62 1.32 -2.55
N ARG A 46 13.03 2.24 -1.69
CA ARG A 46 14.44 2.38 -1.25
C ARG A 46 14.95 1.14 -0.52
N TYR A 47 14.12 0.52 0.32
CA TYR A 47 14.51 -0.67 1.08
C TYR A 47 14.64 -1.90 0.18
N TYR A 48 13.79 -2.00 -0.84
CA TYR A 48 13.96 -3.00 -1.90
C TYR A 48 15.24 -2.80 -2.75
N LEU A 49 15.76 -1.58 -2.81
CA LEU A 49 17.02 -1.25 -3.49
C LEU A 49 18.26 -1.43 -2.59
N GLY A 50 18.09 -1.99 -1.39
CA GLY A 50 19.18 -2.31 -0.47
C GLY A 50 19.47 -1.25 0.58
N GLU A 51 18.72 -0.14 0.64
CA GLU A 51 18.80 0.77 1.78
C GLU A 51 18.28 0.09 3.05
N LYS A 52 18.89 0.39 4.19
CA LYS A 52 18.46 -0.19 5.46
C LYS A 52 17.09 0.38 5.86
N SER A 53 16.10 -0.51 6.02
CA SER A 53 14.79 -0.13 6.53
C SER A 53 14.88 0.33 7.99
N PRO A 54 14.19 1.42 8.38
CA PRO A 54 13.98 1.78 9.78
C PRO A 54 12.95 0.87 10.45
N TYR A 55 12.22 0.06 9.67
CA TYR A 55 11.27 -0.94 10.16
C TYR A 55 11.94 -2.32 10.23
N ASN A 56 11.26 -3.27 10.86
CA ASN A 56 11.63 -4.68 10.72
C ASN A 56 11.57 -5.11 9.24
N ASN A 57 12.28 -6.18 8.88
CA ASN A 57 12.33 -6.75 7.51
C ASN A 57 10.95 -7.16 6.95
N LYS A 58 9.91 -7.17 7.78
CA LYS A 58 8.54 -7.53 7.42
C LYS A 58 7.59 -6.40 7.83
N VAL A 59 6.83 -5.89 6.89
CA VAL A 59 5.85 -4.83 7.13
C VAL A 59 4.52 -5.13 6.45
N ALA A 60 3.43 -4.58 6.97
CA ALA A 60 2.12 -4.65 6.33
C ALA A 60 1.42 -3.30 6.38
N THR A 61 0.65 -2.98 5.34
CA THR A 61 0.00 -1.67 5.17
C THR A 61 -1.36 -1.78 4.52
N CYS A 62 -2.19 -0.76 4.73
CA CYS A 62 -3.35 -0.45 3.90
C CYS A 62 -3.09 0.89 3.21
N GLN A 63 -2.55 0.87 1.99
CA GLN A 63 -2.13 2.07 1.28
C GLN A 63 -3.28 2.64 0.44
N LYS A 64 -3.59 3.94 0.63
CA LYS A 64 -4.42 4.69 -0.30
C LYS A 64 -3.68 4.85 -1.63
N CYS A 65 -4.30 4.41 -2.72
CA CYS A 65 -3.74 4.43 -4.06
C CYS A 65 -4.62 5.26 -4.98
N PHE A 66 -4.01 6.00 -5.90
CA PHE A 66 -4.70 6.70 -6.97
C PHE A 66 -4.15 6.29 -8.33
N ARG A 67 -4.99 5.77 -9.23
CA ARG A 67 -4.62 5.28 -10.55
C ARG A 67 -5.38 6.06 -11.61
N THR A 68 -4.67 6.98 -12.27
CA THR A 68 -5.19 7.70 -13.44
C THR A 68 -5.27 6.81 -14.68
N SER A 69 -4.47 5.74 -14.74
CA SER A 69 -4.46 4.77 -15.83
C SER A 69 -5.79 4.06 -16.02
N ASP A 70 -6.53 3.88 -14.92
CA ASP A 70 -7.74 3.06 -14.89
C ASP A 70 -8.99 3.91 -15.19
N ILE A 71 -8.84 5.20 -15.50
CA ILE A 71 -9.95 6.16 -15.59
C ILE A 71 -10.99 5.81 -16.66
N GLU A 72 -10.56 5.29 -17.80
CA GLU A 72 -11.45 4.90 -18.90
C GLU A 72 -12.20 3.59 -18.60
N GLU A 73 -11.70 2.78 -17.68
CA GLU A 73 -12.32 1.51 -17.25
C GLU A 73 -13.29 1.71 -16.08
N VAL A 74 -13.26 2.87 -15.42
CA VAL A 74 -14.15 3.17 -14.29
C VAL A 74 -15.61 3.15 -14.75
N GLY A 75 -16.42 2.38 -14.02
CA GLY A 75 -17.83 2.15 -14.34
C GLY A 75 -18.18 0.66 -14.39
N ASP A 76 -17.17 -0.20 -14.43
CA ASP A 76 -17.33 -1.64 -14.23
C ASP A 76 -17.31 -2.05 -12.74
N GLU A 77 -17.35 -3.36 -12.48
CA GLU A 77 -17.40 -3.90 -11.11
C GLU A 77 -16.05 -3.90 -10.38
N LYS A 78 -14.93 -3.55 -11.04
CA LYS A 78 -13.58 -3.86 -10.55
C LYS A 78 -12.62 -2.67 -10.55
N HIS A 79 -12.82 -1.68 -11.41
CA HIS A 79 -11.90 -0.57 -11.61
C HIS A 79 -12.34 0.67 -10.84
N LEU A 80 -11.37 1.23 -10.11
CA LEU A 80 -11.51 2.46 -9.36
C LEU A 80 -10.28 3.33 -9.63
N THR A 81 -10.46 4.65 -9.64
CA THR A 81 -9.32 5.57 -9.61
C THR A 81 -8.72 5.64 -8.22
N PHE A 82 -9.53 5.79 -7.17
CA PHE A 82 -9.08 5.79 -5.77
C PHE A 82 -9.46 4.48 -5.08
N LEU A 83 -8.48 3.79 -4.51
CA LEU A 83 -8.67 2.51 -3.84
C LEU A 83 -7.69 2.31 -2.69
N GLU A 84 -7.98 1.35 -1.82
CA GLU A 84 -7.06 0.91 -0.77
C GLU A 84 -6.42 -0.42 -1.13
N MET A 85 -5.09 -0.46 -1.09
CA MET A 85 -4.30 -1.65 -1.34
C MET A 85 -3.79 -2.23 -0.02
N LEU A 86 -4.30 -3.40 0.34
CA LEU A 86 -3.79 -4.21 1.44
C LEU A 86 -2.57 -4.99 0.96
N GLY A 87 -1.44 -4.84 1.63
CA GLY A 87 -0.19 -5.49 1.23
C GLY A 87 0.69 -5.86 2.41
N ASN A 88 1.39 -6.98 2.29
CA ASN A 88 2.50 -7.38 3.15
C ASN A 88 3.79 -7.40 2.33
N PHE A 89 4.89 -7.00 2.94
CA PHE A 89 6.15 -6.77 2.28
C PHE A 89 7.27 -7.38 3.12
N SER A 90 8.19 -8.05 2.44
CA SER A 90 9.47 -8.49 2.99
C SER A 90 10.57 -7.94 2.12
N PHE A 91 11.57 -7.33 2.72
CA PHE A 91 12.75 -6.77 2.07
C PHE A 91 14.01 -7.27 2.78
#